data_AF-A0A6C0EY78-F1
#
_entry.id   AF-A0A6C0EY78-F1
#
_cell.length_a   1.000
_cell.length_b   1.000
_cell.length_c   1.000
_cell.angle_alpha   90.00
_cell.angle_beta   90.00
_cell.angle_gamma   90.00
#
_symmetry.space_group_name_H-M   'P 1'
#
loop_
_entity.id
_entity.type
_entity.pdbx_description
1 polymer ?
#
loop_
_entity_poly.entity_id
_entity_poly.type
_entity_poly.pdbx_seq_one_letter_code
_entity_poly.pdbx_strand_id
1 'polypeptide(L)'
;MSDNRKTLKIKKHTKRVKHNKKFPTRIRLYSTPRVAQKMAYKYLGKTAKLYPANNPEKKYKIFDHKNNKWINFGQMGYEDYTKHKDKNRRKNYLTRTKFMRGDWKNNKYSANNLSRNILW
;
A
#
# COMPACT_ATOMS: atom_id res chain seq x y z
N MET A 1 -3.45 -34.32 -50.44
CA MET A 1 -3.77 -32.88 -50.52
C MET A 1 -4.06 -32.37 -49.11
N SER A 2 -3.37 -31.31 -48.73
CA SER A 2 -2.98 -30.98 -47.36
C SER A 2 -4.09 -30.41 -46.47
N ASP A 3 -4.12 -30.92 -45.24
CA ASP A 3 -4.98 -30.53 -44.13
C ASP A 3 -4.66 -29.11 -43.63
N ASN A 4 -5.64 -28.21 -43.71
CA ASN A 4 -5.49 -26.76 -43.51
C ASN A 4 -5.80 -26.36 -42.06
N ARG A 5 -4.83 -26.52 -41.15
CA ARG A 5 -4.96 -26.06 -39.75
C ARG A 5 -4.31 -24.69 -39.56
N LYS A 6 -5.12 -23.63 -39.69
CA LYS A 6 -4.78 -22.25 -39.28
C LYS A 6 -4.47 -22.22 -37.77
N THR A 7 -3.21 -22.00 -37.43
CA THR A 7 -2.78 -21.77 -36.05
C THR A 7 -3.05 -20.32 -35.65
N LEU A 8 -4.08 -20.10 -34.82
CA LEU A 8 -4.36 -18.80 -34.19
C LEU A 8 -3.37 -18.55 -33.04
N LYS A 9 -2.34 -17.75 -33.30
CA LYS A 9 -1.44 -17.21 -32.26
C LYS A 9 -2.19 -16.18 -31.41
N ILE A 10 -2.68 -16.59 -30.23
CA ILE A 10 -3.30 -15.68 -29.25
C ILE A 10 -2.21 -14.78 -28.65
N LYS A 11 -2.13 -13.52 -29.11
CA LYS A 11 -1.32 -12.47 -28.50
C LYS A 11 -1.93 -12.11 -27.14
N LYS A 12 -1.34 -12.57 -26.03
CA LYS A 12 -1.67 -12.09 -24.68
C LYS A 12 -1.29 -10.60 -24.57
N HIS A 13 -2.25 -9.71 -24.80
CA HIS A 13 -2.13 -8.29 -24.46
C HIS A 13 -2.15 -8.15 -22.93
N THR A 14 -0.97 -8.20 -22.30
CA THR A 14 -0.81 -7.75 -20.92
C THR A 14 -0.95 -6.23 -20.92
N LYS A 15 -2.13 -5.73 -20.57
CA LYS A 15 -2.34 -4.29 -20.33
C LYS A 15 -1.40 -3.86 -19.21
N ARG A 16 -0.25 -3.25 -19.54
CA ARG A 16 0.59 -2.54 -18.57
C ARG A 16 -0.28 -1.45 -17.94
N VAL A 17 -0.75 -1.68 -16.72
CA VAL A 17 -1.49 -0.67 -15.95
C VAL A 17 -0.53 0.50 -15.74
N LYS A 18 -0.74 1.59 -16.49
CA LYS A 18 -0.05 2.86 -16.26
C LYS A 18 -0.48 3.37 -14.89
N HIS A 19 0.32 3.10 -13.86
CA HIS A 19 0.09 3.69 -12.54
C HIS A 19 0.30 5.20 -12.68
N ASN A 20 -0.81 5.94 -12.66
CA ASN A 20 -0.78 7.40 -12.67
C ASN A 20 0.09 7.85 -11.49
N LYS A 21 1.16 8.62 -11.76
CA LYS A 21 2.18 8.96 -10.75
C LYS A 21 1.63 9.82 -9.59
N LYS A 22 0.40 10.34 -9.72
CA LYS A 22 -0.24 11.25 -8.76
C LYS A 22 -1.24 10.48 -7.89
N PHE A 23 -1.12 10.65 -6.57
CA PHE A 23 -2.12 10.16 -5.61
C PHE A 23 -3.46 10.88 -5.79
N PRO A 24 -4.60 10.17 -5.71
CA PRO A 24 -5.93 10.76 -5.72
C PRO A 24 -6.10 11.87 -4.67
N THR A 25 -6.86 12.91 -5.00
CA THR A 25 -7.17 14.03 -4.10
C THR A 25 -7.83 13.57 -2.81
N ARG A 26 -8.72 12.57 -2.87
CA ARG A 26 -9.39 11.98 -1.69
C ARG A 26 -8.42 11.49 -0.61
N ILE A 27 -7.23 10.99 -0.98
CA ILE A 27 -6.23 10.54 0.01
C ILE A 27 -5.67 11.73 0.79
N ARG A 28 -5.55 12.90 0.15
CA ARG A 28 -4.99 14.13 0.76
C ARG A 28 -5.87 14.72 1.84
N LEU A 29 -7.15 14.35 1.87
CA LEU A 29 -8.06 14.67 2.96
C LEU A 29 -7.65 13.96 4.27
N TYR A 30 -7.05 12.76 4.17
CA TYR A 30 -6.83 11.88 5.31
C TYR A 30 -5.35 11.52 5.57
N SER A 31 -4.44 11.92 4.68
CA SER A 31 -3.04 11.53 4.72
C SER A 31 -2.19 12.51 3.91
N THR A 32 -0.88 12.56 4.17
CA THR A 32 0.07 13.35 3.39
C THR A 32 0.99 12.41 2.61
N PRO A 33 0.70 12.09 1.32
CA PRO A 33 1.42 11.03 0.60
C PRO A 33 2.93 11.20 0.51
N ARG A 34 3.42 12.45 0.42
CA ARG A 34 4.87 12.74 0.41
C ARG A 34 5.54 12.33 1.72
N VAL A 35 4.89 12.61 2.86
CA VAL A 35 5.40 12.23 4.19
C VAL A 35 5.29 10.72 4.37
N ALA A 36 4.17 10.11 4.01
CA ALA A 36 4.01 8.65 4.05
C ALA A 36 5.10 7.95 3.21
N GLN A 37 5.38 8.43 1.99
CA GLN A 37 6.45 7.88 1.15
C GLN A 37 7.84 8.03 1.79
N LYS A 38 8.14 9.17 2.44
CA LYS A 38 9.39 9.36 3.19
C LYS A 38 9.52 8.36 4.34
N MET A 39 8.43 8.10 5.05
CA MET A 39 8.41 7.12 6.15
C MET A 39 8.57 5.68 5.64
N ALA A 40 7.96 5.33 4.50
CA ALA A 40 8.17 4.04 3.86
C ALA A 40 9.65 3.83 3.51
N TYR A 41 10.31 4.85 2.94
CA TYR A 41 11.74 4.77 2.66
C TYR A 41 12.60 4.65 3.91
N LYS A 42 12.25 5.37 4.98
CA LYS A 42 12.95 5.27 6.26
C LYS A 42 12.84 3.85 6.86
N TYR A 43 11.68 3.21 6.73
CA TYR A 43 11.39 1.95 7.39
C TYR A 43 11.82 0.71 6.58
N LEU A 44 11.60 0.73 5.26
CA LEU A 44 11.79 -0.43 4.38
C LEU A 44 12.90 -0.23 3.34
N GLY A 45 13.48 0.97 3.25
CA GLY A 45 14.51 1.32 2.25
C GLY A 45 13.97 2.05 1.03
N LYS A 46 14.86 2.65 0.23
CA LYS A 46 14.54 3.55 -0.90
C LYS A 46 13.72 2.90 -2.03
N THR A 47 13.67 1.57 -2.08
CA THR A 47 12.88 0.82 -3.08
C THR A 47 11.39 0.70 -2.69
N ALA A 48 11.04 0.98 -1.44
CA ALA A 48 9.69 0.82 -0.88
C ALA A 48 8.71 1.92 -1.36
N LYS A 49 8.25 1.81 -2.61
CA LYS A 49 7.35 2.79 -3.22
C LYS A 49 5.89 2.51 -2.88
N LEU A 50 5.19 3.56 -2.43
CA LEU A 50 3.76 3.54 -2.18
C LEU A 50 3.00 3.87 -3.46
N TYR A 51 1.87 3.21 -3.63
CA TYR A 51 0.89 3.45 -4.69
C TYR A 51 -0.48 3.66 -4.06
N PRO A 52 -1.42 4.32 -4.77
CA PRO A 52 -2.82 4.32 -4.36
C PRO A 52 -3.34 2.87 -4.28
N ALA A 53 -4.06 2.55 -3.21
CA ALA A 53 -4.72 1.25 -3.11
C ALA A 53 -5.79 1.08 -4.19
N ASN A 54 -5.97 -0.15 -4.68
CA ASN A 54 -7.09 -0.46 -5.57
C ASN A 54 -8.41 -0.59 -4.78
N ASN A 55 -8.33 -1.04 -3.52
CA ASN A 55 -9.47 -1.08 -2.61
C ASN A 55 -9.83 0.36 -2.18
N PRO A 56 -11.06 0.85 -2.42
CA PRO A 56 -11.47 2.21 -2.09
C PRO A 56 -11.47 2.51 -0.59
N GLU A 57 -11.51 1.51 0.29
CA GLU A 57 -11.43 1.68 1.74
C GLU A 57 -10.01 1.87 2.24
N LYS A 58 -9.00 1.62 1.39
CA LYS A 58 -7.59 1.72 1.76
C LYS A 58 -6.92 2.92 1.10
N LYS A 59 -5.93 3.48 1.80
CA LYS A 59 -5.16 4.63 1.32
C LYS A 59 -4.07 4.18 0.35
N TYR A 60 -3.21 3.29 0.81
CA TYR A 60 -1.98 2.93 0.13
C TYR A 60 -1.89 1.44 -0.13
N LYS A 61 -1.12 1.09 -1.15
CA LYS A 61 -0.58 -0.26 -1.32
C LYS A 61 0.92 -0.22 -1.56
N ILE A 62 1.58 -1.28 -1.15
CA ILE A 62 3.00 -1.51 -1.37
C ILE A 62 3.19 -2.96 -1.85
N PHE A 63 4.23 -3.18 -2.63
CA PHE A 63 4.57 -4.50 -3.13
C PHE A 63 5.59 -5.16 -2.22
N ASP A 64 5.25 -6.35 -1.71
CA ASP A 64 6.17 -7.23 -1.00
C ASP A 64 6.89 -8.11 -2.02
N HIS A 65 8.13 -7.75 -2.32
CA HIS A 65 8.98 -8.49 -3.27
C HIS A 65 9.33 -9.90 -2.79
N LYS A 66 9.37 -10.14 -1.47
CA LYS A 66 9.72 -11.45 -0.91
C LYS A 66 8.60 -12.46 -1.16
N ASN A 67 7.35 -12.02 -1.00
CA ASN A 67 6.17 -12.88 -1.13
C ASN A 67 5.38 -12.63 -2.43
N ASN A 68 5.90 -11.81 -3.35
CA ASN A 68 5.30 -11.46 -4.63
C ASN A 68 3.83 -10.98 -4.53
N LYS A 69 3.52 -10.14 -3.53
CA LYS A 69 2.14 -9.76 -3.20
C LYS A 69 1.96 -8.26 -2.98
N TRP A 70 0.83 -7.72 -3.41
CA TRP A 70 0.39 -6.35 -3.06
C TRP A 70 -0.34 -6.33 -1.73
N ILE A 71 0.10 -5.45 -0.82
CA ILE A 71 -0.52 -5.26 0.48
C ILE A 71 -1.19 -3.89 0.52
N ASN A 72 -2.49 -3.86 0.79
CA ASN A 72 -3.24 -2.62 0.98
C ASN A 72 -3.31 -2.27 2.48
N PHE A 73 -3.09 -1.01 2.85
CA PHE A 73 -3.05 -0.56 4.23
C PHE A 73 -3.47 0.92 4.39
N GLY A 74 -3.73 1.31 5.64
CA GLY A 74 -4.30 2.61 6.00
C GLY A 74 -5.78 2.73 5.65
N GLN A 75 -6.62 3.07 6.61
CA GLN A 75 -8.08 3.20 6.40
C GLN A 75 -8.44 4.57 5.85
N MET A 76 -9.29 4.63 4.82
CA MET A 76 -9.91 5.86 4.32
C MET A 76 -10.97 6.38 5.31
N GLY A 77 -11.27 7.68 5.27
CA GLY A 77 -12.25 8.32 6.18
C GLY A 77 -11.65 8.83 7.49
N TYR A 78 -10.44 8.42 7.86
CA TYR A 78 -9.77 8.86 9.08
C TYR A 78 -8.40 9.44 8.79
N GLU A 79 -8.10 10.61 9.34
CA GLU A 79 -6.76 11.17 9.26
C GLU A 79 -5.74 10.31 9.99
N ASP A 80 -4.55 10.16 9.42
CA ASP A 80 -3.39 9.56 10.08
C ASP A 80 -2.37 10.63 10.51
N TYR A 81 -1.33 10.23 11.25
CA TYR A 81 -0.35 11.16 11.82
C TYR A 81 0.44 11.93 10.74
N THR A 82 0.52 11.40 9.51
CA THR A 82 1.14 12.14 8.42
C THR A 82 0.34 13.41 8.05
N LYS A 83 -0.96 13.44 8.37
CA LYS A 83 -1.90 14.55 8.15
C LYS A 83 -2.15 15.38 9.41
N HIS A 84 -2.69 14.78 10.48
CA HIS A 84 -3.22 15.55 11.63
C HIS A 84 -2.16 15.97 12.67
N LYS A 85 -1.00 15.33 12.70
CA LYS A 85 0.14 15.61 13.62
C LYS A 85 -0.13 15.54 15.14
N ASP A 86 -1.33 15.22 15.57
CA ASP A 86 -1.67 14.88 16.96
C ASP A 86 -0.90 13.64 17.49
N LYS A 87 -0.06 13.87 18.51
CA LYS A 87 0.75 12.85 19.18
C LYS A 87 -0.06 11.91 20.08
N ASN A 88 -1.15 12.39 20.68
CA ASN A 88 -2.03 11.59 21.54
C ASN A 88 -2.81 10.58 20.69
N ARG A 89 -3.39 11.00 19.56
CA ARG A 89 -4.05 10.09 18.60
C ARG A 89 -3.09 9.00 18.12
N ARG A 90 -1.84 9.38 17.83
CA ARG A 90 -0.78 8.44 17.45
C ARG A 90 -0.48 7.44 18.57
N LYS A 91 -0.22 7.92 19.79
CA LYS A 91 0.03 7.06 20.96
C LYS A 91 -1.13 6.08 21.16
N ASN A 92 -2.37 6.55 21.11
CA ASN A 92 -3.56 5.72 21.29
C ASN A 92 -3.67 4.64 20.20
N TYR A 93 -3.45 4.99 18.94
CA TYR A 93 -3.42 4.02 17.85
C TYR A 93 -2.35 2.95 18.07
N LEU A 94 -1.12 3.37 18.42
CA LEU A 94 0.00 2.46 18.66
C LEU A 94 -0.23 1.58 19.89
N THR A 95 -0.88 2.07 20.94
CA THR A 95 -1.24 1.25 22.12
C THR A 95 -2.27 0.21 21.74
N ARG A 96 -3.38 0.61 21.11
CA ARG A 96 -4.46 -0.32 20.72
C ARG A 96 -3.96 -1.41 19.78
N THR A 97 -3.17 -1.03 18.77
CA THR A 97 -2.72 -1.98 17.75
C THR A 97 -1.55 -2.87 18.19
N LYS A 98 -0.93 -2.59 19.36
CA LYS A 98 0.16 -3.40 19.93
C LYS A 98 -0.31 -4.79 20.38
N PHE A 99 -1.60 -4.93 20.71
CA PHE A 99 -2.17 -6.17 21.23
C PHE A 99 -3.03 -6.92 20.20
N MET A 100 -3.01 -6.50 18.92
CA MET A 100 -3.71 -7.24 17.87
C MET A 100 -3.07 -8.60 17.64
N ARG A 101 -3.92 -9.62 17.45
CA ARG A 101 -3.51 -11.00 17.13
C ARG A 101 -2.87 -11.10 15.74
N GLY A 102 -2.10 -12.16 15.52
CA GLY A 102 -1.44 -12.49 14.25
C GLY A 102 0.03 -12.06 14.17
N ASP A 103 0.73 -12.56 13.17
CA ASP A 103 2.14 -12.24 12.92
C ASP A 103 2.29 -10.89 12.20
N TRP A 104 2.06 -9.80 12.91
CA TRP A 104 2.37 -8.46 12.39
C TRP A 104 3.72 -7.95 12.91
N LYS A 105 4.21 -8.45 14.03
CA LYS A 105 5.46 -7.99 14.64
C LYS A 105 6.66 -8.38 13.79
N ASN A 106 6.68 -9.63 13.28
CA ASN A 106 7.80 -10.14 12.49
C ASN A 106 7.56 -9.94 10.98
N ASN A 107 6.30 -9.84 10.55
CA ASN A 107 5.95 -9.50 9.17
C ASN A 107 5.89 -7.97 8.94
N LYS A 108 7.01 -7.41 8.43
CA LYS A 108 7.13 -5.99 8.03
C LYS A 108 6.10 -5.55 6.98
N TYR A 109 5.62 -6.48 6.15
CA TYR A 109 4.62 -6.24 5.10
C TYR A 109 3.20 -6.61 5.53
N SER A 110 2.94 -6.85 6.82
CA SER A 110 1.56 -6.92 7.31
C SER A 110 0.92 -5.52 7.35
N ALA A 111 -0.39 -5.43 7.12
CA ALA A 111 -1.09 -4.14 7.05
C ALA A 111 -1.01 -3.33 8.36
N ASN A 112 -1.00 -4.01 9.52
CA ASN A 112 -0.83 -3.35 10.82
C ASN A 112 0.60 -2.80 10.99
N ASN A 113 1.62 -3.59 10.66
CA ASN A 113 3.02 -3.17 10.75
C ASN A 113 3.29 -1.95 9.85
N LEU A 114 2.83 -2.00 8.60
CA LEU A 114 2.94 -0.88 7.66
C LEU A 114 2.22 0.36 8.19
N SER A 115 1.00 0.22 8.71
CA SER A 115 0.24 1.36 9.25
C SER A 115 0.95 1.98 10.45
N ARG A 116 1.44 1.17 11.40
CA ARG A 116 2.15 1.64 12.60
C ARG A 116 3.47 2.35 12.28
N ASN A 117 4.23 1.88 11.30
CA ASN A 117 5.56 2.45 11.04
C ASN A 117 5.56 3.58 9.99
N ILE A 118 4.58 3.57 9.07
CA ILE A 118 4.54 4.50 7.94
C ILE A 118 3.53 5.64 8.16
N LEU A 119 2.37 5.34 8.78
CA LEU A 119 1.25 6.29 8.87
C LEU A 119 1.06 6.89 10.28
N TRP A 120 1.45 6.15 11.31
CA TRP A 120 1.27 6.53 12.71
C TRP A 120 2.61 6.81 13.38
#